data_AF-A0A6L7WSX9-F1
#
_entry.id   AF-A0A6L7WSX9-F1
#
_cell.length_a   1.000
_cell.length_b   1.000
_cell.length_c   1.000
_cell.angle_alpha   90.00
_cell.angle_beta   90.00
_cell.angle_gamma   90.00
#
_symmetry.space_group_name_H-M   'P 1'
#
loop_
_entity.id
_entity.type
_entity.pdbx_description
1 polymer ?
#
loop_
_entity_poly.entity_id
_entity_poly.type
_entity_poly.pdbx_seq_one_letter_code
_entity_poly.pdbx_strand_id
1 'polypeptide(L)'
;MAYWINFYNALTVKVVLDAYPVDTIRDIHEGVVPYTGPWDDVHANVAGEDLTLNHMEHGILRPIWQDERIHYAVNCAAYGCPHLLDTAFTAANTEELLDAGARDYVNNPRGVDVVDEDFIVISSIYDWYAEDFGNTEETVMEHLIEHAEDDLASFFEGFEGFIEYDYDWSLNRQGR
;
A
#
# COMPACT_ATOMS: atom_id res chain seq x y z
N MET A 1 0.55 -15.31 -6.22
CA MET A 1 0.16 -13.98 -5.77
C MET A 1 -0.92 -14.06 -4.72
N ALA A 2 -2.16 -14.47 -5.06
CA ALA A 2 -3.31 -14.54 -4.15
C ALA A 2 -3.02 -15.08 -2.73
N TYR A 3 -2.37 -16.24 -2.63
CA TYR A 3 -1.98 -16.83 -1.34
C TYR A 3 -1.14 -15.86 -0.48
N TRP A 4 -0.11 -15.26 -1.07
CA TRP A 4 0.84 -14.41 -0.36
C TRP A 4 0.22 -13.07 0.04
N ILE A 5 -0.62 -12.47 -0.82
CA ILE A 5 -1.39 -11.26 -0.47
C ILE A 5 -2.29 -11.55 0.74
N ASN A 6 -3.11 -12.61 0.66
CA ASN A 6 -4.00 -12.97 1.76
C ASN A 6 -3.23 -13.28 3.04
N PHE A 7 -2.09 -13.96 2.94
CA PHE A 7 -1.30 -14.36 4.08
C PHE A 7 -0.63 -13.15 4.75
N TYR A 8 -0.05 -12.23 3.96
CA TYR A 8 0.47 -10.95 4.45
C TYR A 8 -0.62 -10.16 5.18
N ASN A 9 -1.79 -9.99 4.54
CA ASN A 9 -2.88 -9.20 5.11
C ASN A 9 -3.41 -9.83 6.40
N ALA A 10 -3.60 -11.15 6.44
CA ALA A 10 -4.05 -11.85 7.63
C ALA A 10 -3.05 -11.74 8.79
N LEU A 11 -1.74 -11.84 8.51
CA LEU A 11 -0.70 -11.67 9.52
C LEU A 11 -0.64 -10.24 10.02
N THR A 12 -0.73 -9.24 9.13
CA THR A 12 -0.76 -7.82 9.54
C THR A 12 -1.95 -7.52 10.45
N VAL A 13 -3.14 -8.01 10.12
CA VAL A 13 -4.32 -7.89 10.99
C VAL A 13 -4.07 -8.57 12.34
N LYS A 14 -3.50 -9.77 12.36
CA LYS A 14 -3.16 -10.48 13.59
C LYS A 14 -2.19 -9.68 14.47
N VAL A 15 -1.11 -9.16 13.89
CA VAL A 15 -0.10 -8.36 14.60
C VAL A 15 -0.72 -7.14 15.27
N VAL A 16 -1.58 -6.41 14.55
CA VAL A 16 -2.30 -5.26 15.09
C VAL A 16 -3.26 -5.65 16.22
N LEU A 17 -4.01 -6.75 16.05
CA LEU A 17 -4.94 -7.23 17.08
C LEU A 17 -4.22 -7.68 18.36
N ASP A 18 -3.06 -8.34 18.23
CA ASP A 18 -2.29 -8.81 19.38
C ASP A 18 -1.66 -7.65 20.19
N ALA A 19 -1.39 -6.51 19.53
CA ALA A 19 -0.86 -5.30 20.17
C ALA A 19 -1.93 -4.28 20.59
N TYR A 20 -3.21 -4.53 20.31
CA TYR A 20 -4.26 -3.54 20.53
C TYR A 20 -4.51 -3.26 22.03
N PRO A 21 -4.74 -2.00 22.45
CA PRO A 21 -4.79 -0.77 21.65
C PRO A 21 -3.40 -0.18 21.36
N VAL A 22 -3.20 0.26 20.11
CA VAL A 22 -2.00 0.94 19.63
C VAL A 22 -2.39 2.12 18.74
N ASP A 23 -1.62 3.22 18.75
CA ASP A 23 -1.92 4.43 17.98
C ASP A 23 -1.38 4.37 16.54
N THR A 24 -0.24 3.70 16.33
CA THR A 24 0.34 3.45 15.01
C THR A 24 0.95 2.04 14.95
N ILE A 25 0.85 1.37 13.81
CA ILE A 25 1.51 0.07 13.61
C ILE A 25 3.03 0.16 13.83
N ARG A 26 3.62 1.34 13.65
CA ARG A 26 5.06 1.58 13.84
C ARG A 26 5.53 1.35 15.27
N ASP A 27 4.63 1.44 16.25
CA ASP A 27 4.92 1.18 17.66
C ASP A 27 5.02 -0.31 18.00
N ILE A 28 4.58 -1.18 17.09
CA ILE A 28 4.67 -2.63 17.27
C ILE A 28 6.05 -3.08 16.77
N HIS A 29 6.99 -3.33 17.69
CA HIS A 29 8.33 -3.79 17.34
C HIS A 29 8.94 -4.66 18.45
N GLU A 30 9.74 -5.66 18.10
CA GLU A 30 10.48 -6.47 19.09
C GLU A 30 11.82 -5.83 19.51
N GLY A 31 12.31 -4.85 18.74
CA GLY A 31 13.62 -4.21 18.95
C GLY A 31 13.66 -3.08 20.00
N VAL A 32 14.85 -2.49 20.18
CA VAL A 32 15.04 -1.30 21.04
C VAL A 32 14.91 0.02 20.28
N VAL A 33 14.84 -0.04 18.95
CA VAL A 33 14.66 1.14 18.10
C VAL A 33 13.16 1.37 17.97
N PRO A 34 12.63 2.50 18.46
CA PRO A 34 11.20 2.79 18.36
C PRO A 34 10.81 3.11 16.91
N TYR A 35 9.52 2.94 16.59
CA TYR A 35 8.91 3.32 15.32
C TYR A 35 9.40 2.57 14.07
N THR A 36 10.01 1.40 14.24
CA THR A 36 10.40 0.51 13.13
C THR A 36 9.24 -0.29 12.58
N GLY A 37 8.17 -0.47 13.37
CA GLY A 37 7.06 -1.35 13.07
C GLY A 37 7.45 -2.83 12.99
N PRO A 38 6.48 -3.69 12.63
CA PRO A 38 6.61 -5.13 12.82
C PRO A 38 7.26 -5.83 11.63
N TRP A 39 7.64 -5.12 10.56
CA TRP A 39 7.85 -5.75 9.26
C TRP A 39 9.05 -6.70 9.20
N ASP A 40 10.07 -6.48 10.03
CA ASP A 40 11.26 -7.34 10.15
C ASP A 40 11.14 -8.43 11.23
N ASP A 41 10.09 -8.39 12.05
CA ASP A 41 9.86 -9.39 13.08
C ASP A 41 9.32 -10.69 12.44
N VAL A 42 9.59 -11.84 13.08
CA VAL A 42 9.12 -13.15 12.58
C VAL A 42 7.67 -13.38 13.03
N HIS A 43 6.75 -13.46 12.06
CA HIS A 43 5.31 -13.59 12.35
C HIS A 43 4.74 -14.97 12.05
N ALA A 44 5.45 -15.78 11.25
CA ALA A 44 5.03 -17.14 10.93
C ALA A 44 6.22 -18.05 10.61
N ASN A 45 6.00 -19.35 10.76
CA ASN A 45 6.88 -20.38 10.22
C ASN A 45 6.09 -21.25 9.25
N VAL A 46 6.54 -21.33 7.99
CA VAL A 46 5.89 -22.13 6.94
C VAL A 46 6.92 -23.06 6.35
N ALA A 47 6.65 -24.37 6.42
CA ALA A 47 7.55 -25.41 5.93
C ALA A 47 8.98 -25.34 6.52
N GLY A 48 9.13 -24.82 7.74
CA GLY A 48 10.41 -24.68 8.42
C GLY A 48 11.12 -23.34 8.17
N GLU A 49 10.60 -22.49 7.29
CA GLU A 49 11.13 -21.16 7.02
C GLU A 49 10.41 -20.11 7.87
N ASP A 50 11.18 -19.29 8.59
CA ASP A 50 10.67 -18.14 9.32
C ASP A 50 10.34 -17.01 8.33
N LEU A 51 9.16 -16.44 8.47
CA LEU A 51 8.61 -15.44 7.56
C LEU A 51 8.31 -14.14 8.30
N THR A 52 8.86 -13.06 7.75
CA THR A 52 8.58 -11.67 8.13
C THR A 52 7.66 -11.04 7.08
N LEU A 53 6.98 -9.92 7.42
CA LEU A 53 6.17 -9.19 6.44
C LEU A 53 7.04 -8.65 5.31
N ASN A 54 8.22 -8.11 5.63
CA ASN A 54 9.19 -7.63 4.64
C ASN A 54 9.65 -8.75 3.69
N HIS A 55 9.89 -9.96 4.19
CA HIS A 55 10.30 -11.05 3.31
C HIS A 55 9.19 -11.45 2.34
N MET A 56 7.93 -11.48 2.79
CA MET A 56 6.80 -11.78 1.90
C MET A 56 6.62 -10.70 0.83
N GLU A 57 6.78 -9.43 1.17
CA GLU A 57 6.62 -8.31 0.24
C GLU A 57 7.82 -8.17 -0.70
N HIS A 58 9.02 -7.95 -0.16
CA HIS A 58 10.24 -7.64 -0.91
C HIS A 58 10.98 -8.88 -1.42
N GLY A 59 10.81 -10.04 -0.80
CA GLY A 59 11.49 -11.28 -1.20
C GLY A 59 10.66 -12.16 -2.14
N ILE A 60 9.34 -12.04 -2.10
CA ILE A 60 8.42 -12.96 -2.79
C ILE A 60 7.46 -12.19 -3.70
N LEU A 61 6.63 -11.29 -3.18
CA LEU A 61 5.58 -10.64 -3.97
C LEU A 61 6.15 -9.74 -5.06
N ARG A 62 6.92 -8.72 -4.69
CA ARG A 62 7.45 -7.73 -5.64
C ARG A 62 8.38 -8.35 -6.70
N PRO A 63 9.38 -9.20 -6.35
CA PRO A 63 10.33 -9.69 -7.35
C PRO A 63 9.78 -10.76 -8.29
N ILE A 64 8.78 -11.55 -7.86
CA ILE A 64 8.24 -12.65 -8.67
C ILE A 64 7.20 -12.14 -9.67
N TRP A 65 6.32 -11.23 -9.25
CA TRP A 65 5.22 -10.74 -10.09
C TRP A 65 5.52 -9.42 -10.78
N GLN A 66 6.33 -8.55 -10.18
CA GLN A 66 6.68 -7.24 -10.74
C GLN A 66 5.44 -6.46 -11.19
N ASP A 67 4.41 -6.50 -10.35
CA ASP A 67 3.11 -5.88 -10.57
C ASP A 67 2.94 -4.79 -9.51
N GLU A 68 2.97 -3.54 -9.93
CA GLU A 68 2.88 -2.35 -9.10
C GLU A 68 1.56 -2.32 -8.29
N ARG A 69 0.52 -3.00 -8.77
CA ARG A 69 -0.78 -3.05 -8.09
C ARG A 69 -0.75 -3.87 -6.80
N ILE A 70 0.34 -4.61 -6.55
CA ILE A 70 0.58 -5.28 -5.26
C ILE A 70 0.55 -4.27 -4.11
N HIS A 71 1.02 -3.04 -4.33
CA HIS A 71 1.01 -1.97 -3.32
C HIS A 71 -0.40 -1.54 -2.90
N TYR A 72 -1.41 -1.84 -3.72
CA TYR A 72 -2.83 -1.62 -3.41
C TYR A 72 -3.50 -2.84 -2.77
N ALA A 73 -2.84 -3.99 -2.83
CA ALA A 73 -3.37 -5.26 -2.35
C ALA A 73 -2.86 -5.63 -0.96
N VAL A 74 -1.63 -5.24 -0.62
CA VAL A 74 -1.05 -5.46 0.71
C VAL A 74 -1.38 -4.27 1.62
N ASN A 75 -1.95 -4.57 2.78
CA ASN A 75 -2.37 -3.56 3.75
C ASN A 75 -1.46 -3.59 4.97
N CYS A 76 -0.83 -2.45 5.25
CA CYS A 76 0.05 -2.19 6.38
C CYS A 76 -0.66 -1.65 7.64
N ALA A 77 -2.00 -1.69 7.68
CA ALA A 77 -2.89 -1.18 8.73
C ALA A 77 -2.80 0.32 9.08
N ALA A 78 -1.94 1.09 8.43
CA ALA A 78 -1.93 2.55 8.53
C ALA A 78 -3.16 3.18 7.84
N TYR A 79 -3.53 4.39 8.22
CA TYR A 79 -4.65 5.13 7.62
C TYR A 79 -4.37 5.45 6.15
N GLY A 80 -3.16 5.90 5.83
CA GLY A 80 -2.69 6.16 4.47
C GLY A 80 -2.59 4.90 3.59
N CYS A 81 -2.75 3.70 4.16
CA CYS A 81 -2.67 2.45 3.42
C CYS A 81 -3.93 2.25 2.55
N PRO A 82 -3.81 1.54 1.40
CA PRO A 82 -4.97 1.14 0.61
C PRO A 82 -5.97 0.35 1.44
N HIS A 83 -7.24 0.37 1.03
CA HIS A 83 -8.28 -0.33 1.76
C HIS A 83 -7.98 -1.83 1.88
N LEU A 84 -8.08 -2.36 3.11
CA LEU A 84 -8.10 -3.80 3.29
C LEU A 84 -9.42 -4.34 2.76
N LEU A 85 -9.35 -5.14 1.69
CA LEU A 85 -10.51 -5.78 1.11
C LEU A 85 -11.15 -6.77 2.09
N ASP A 86 -12.48 -6.79 2.14
CA ASP A 86 -13.26 -7.79 2.89
C ASP A 86 -13.34 -9.15 2.18
N THR A 87 -12.83 -9.21 0.95
CA THR A 87 -12.86 -10.35 0.06
C THR A 87 -11.45 -10.88 -0.16
N ALA A 88 -11.27 -12.18 0.08
CA ALA A 88 -9.97 -12.82 -0.13
C ALA A 88 -9.64 -12.97 -1.62
N PHE A 89 -8.35 -12.82 -1.93
CA PHE A 89 -7.81 -13.07 -3.25
C PHE A 89 -7.85 -14.58 -3.56
N THR A 90 -8.19 -14.91 -4.79
CA THR A 90 -8.22 -16.27 -5.35
C THR A 90 -7.66 -16.22 -6.76
N ALA A 91 -7.31 -17.38 -7.32
CA ALA A 91 -6.87 -17.43 -8.71
C ALA A 91 -7.87 -16.86 -9.73
N ALA A 92 -9.17 -16.82 -9.38
CA ALA A 92 -10.23 -16.37 -10.30
C ALA A 92 -10.51 -14.86 -10.23
N ASN A 93 -10.23 -14.19 -9.11
CA ASN A 93 -10.58 -12.78 -8.90
C ASN A 93 -9.36 -11.87 -8.68
N THR A 94 -8.12 -12.40 -8.71
CA THR A 94 -6.93 -11.61 -8.37
C THR A 94 -6.77 -10.39 -9.27
N GLU A 95 -6.87 -10.55 -10.59
CA GLU A 95 -6.70 -9.43 -11.54
C GLU A 95 -7.76 -8.35 -11.34
N GLU A 96 -9.02 -8.76 -11.16
CA GLU A 96 -10.14 -7.84 -10.92
C GLU A 96 -9.95 -7.05 -9.62
N LEU A 97 -9.56 -7.73 -8.54
CA LEU A 97 -9.32 -7.09 -7.25
C LEU A 97 -8.09 -6.17 -7.25
N LEU A 98 -7.05 -6.50 -8.03
CA LEU A 98 -5.88 -5.63 -8.19
C LEU A 98 -6.22 -4.35 -8.93
N ASP A 99 -6.92 -4.44 -10.07
CA ASP A 99 -7.35 -3.26 -10.83
C ASP A 99 -8.33 -2.40 -10.02
N ALA A 100 -9.29 -3.03 -9.34
CA ALA A 100 -10.23 -2.34 -8.47
C ALA A 100 -9.51 -1.63 -7.31
N GLY A 101 -8.51 -2.26 -6.68
CA GLY A 101 -7.73 -1.67 -5.61
C GLY A 101 -6.89 -0.48 -6.09
N ALA A 102 -6.28 -0.58 -7.27
CA ALA A 102 -5.52 0.52 -7.87
C ALA A 102 -6.42 1.73 -8.16
N ARG A 103 -7.57 1.50 -8.81
CA ARG A 103 -8.57 2.54 -9.07
C ARG A 103 -9.11 3.15 -7.78
N ASP A 104 -9.49 2.33 -6.80
CA ASP A 104 -10.00 2.83 -5.52
C ASP A 104 -8.97 3.72 -4.80
N TYR A 105 -7.70 3.32 -4.79
CA TYR A 105 -6.67 4.08 -4.10
C TYR A 105 -6.31 5.39 -4.81
N VAL A 106 -6.08 5.33 -6.13
CA VAL A 106 -5.72 6.51 -6.95
C VAL A 106 -6.81 7.58 -6.90
N ASN A 107 -8.08 7.18 -6.83
CA ASN A 107 -9.21 8.11 -6.76
C ASN A 107 -9.62 8.47 -5.32
N ASN A 108 -8.80 8.14 -4.33
CA ASN A 108 -9.01 8.49 -2.93
C ASN A 108 -8.02 9.59 -2.49
N PRO A 109 -8.41 10.55 -1.64
CA PRO A 109 -7.49 11.57 -1.10
C PRO A 109 -6.26 11.02 -0.35
N ARG A 110 -6.27 9.74 0.03
CA ARG A 110 -5.08 9.06 0.59
C ARG A 110 -4.07 8.62 -0.47
N GLY A 111 -4.50 8.40 -1.70
CA GLY A 111 -3.64 8.09 -2.84
C GLY A 111 -3.27 9.35 -3.63
N VAL A 112 -4.27 10.16 -3.98
CA VAL A 112 -4.12 11.44 -4.68
C VAL A 112 -5.13 12.45 -4.11
N ASP A 113 -4.63 13.56 -3.60
CA ASP A 113 -5.41 14.74 -3.19
C ASP A 113 -5.06 15.93 -4.09
N VAL A 114 -6.04 16.41 -4.84
CA VAL A 114 -5.91 17.61 -5.67
C VAL A 114 -6.20 18.82 -4.79
N VAL A 115 -5.14 19.48 -4.31
CA VAL A 115 -5.24 20.61 -3.40
C VAL A 115 -5.67 21.86 -4.16
N ASP A 116 -5.01 22.16 -5.27
CA ASP A 116 -5.27 23.30 -6.17
C ASP A 116 -4.90 22.94 -7.63
N GLU A 117 -5.03 23.89 -8.57
CA GLU A 117 -4.76 23.67 -10.00
C GLU A 117 -3.30 23.30 -10.33
N ASP A 118 -2.36 23.76 -9.51
CA ASP A 118 -0.92 23.60 -9.66
C ASP A 118 -0.28 22.89 -8.45
N PHE A 119 -1.09 22.23 -7.61
CA PHE A 119 -0.59 21.52 -6.44
C PHE A 119 -1.41 20.27 -6.12
N ILE A 120 -0.71 19.12 -6.09
CA ILE A 120 -1.27 17.86 -5.62
C ILE A 120 -0.41 17.26 -4.50
N VAL A 121 -1.07 16.51 -3.63
CA VAL A 121 -0.43 15.63 -2.66
C VAL A 121 -0.71 14.20 -3.08
N ILE A 122 0.33 13.39 -3.27
CA ILE A 122 0.19 11.96 -3.56
C ILE A 122 0.82 11.11 -2.46
N SER A 123 0.41 9.85 -2.40
CA SER A 123 0.90 8.93 -1.38
C SER A 123 2.42 8.74 -1.45
N SER A 124 3.10 8.72 -0.30
CA SER A 124 4.53 8.43 -0.25
C SER A 124 4.92 7.03 -0.75
N ILE A 125 3.96 6.12 -1.00
CA ILE A 125 4.27 4.83 -1.64
C ILE A 125 4.90 5.02 -3.03
N TYR A 126 4.52 6.09 -3.75
CA TYR A 126 5.08 6.39 -5.07
C TYR A 126 6.54 6.84 -5.01
N ASP A 127 6.99 7.36 -3.86
CA ASP A 127 8.39 7.71 -3.60
C ASP A 127 9.18 6.49 -3.07
N TRP A 128 8.66 5.82 -2.04
CA TRP A 128 9.35 4.68 -1.40
C TRP A 128 9.51 3.48 -2.33
N TYR A 129 8.55 3.27 -3.23
CA TYR A 129 8.52 2.16 -4.18
C TYR A 129 8.61 2.64 -5.63
N ALA A 130 9.25 3.80 -5.86
CA ALA A 130 9.42 4.37 -7.20
C ALA A 130 9.96 3.35 -8.23
N GLU A 131 10.81 2.41 -7.80
CA GLU A 131 11.31 1.33 -8.67
C GLU A 131 10.20 0.50 -9.32
N ASP A 132 9.15 0.22 -8.57
CA ASP A 132 8.02 -0.59 -9.04
C ASP A 132 7.10 0.21 -9.99
N PHE A 133 7.12 1.55 -9.88
CA PHE A 133 6.35 2.47 -10.72
C PHE A 133 7.17 3.10 -11.87
N GLY A 134 8.32 2.52 -12.23
CA GLY A 134 9.13 2.96 -13.39
C GLY A 134 10.26 3.97 -13.12
N ASN A 135 10.52 4.29 -11.85
CA ASN A 135 11.61 5.14 -11.33
C ASN A 135 11.58 6.64 -11.66
N THR A 136 10.57 7.14 -12.38
CA THR A 136 10.47 8.57 -12.68
C THR A 136 9.11 9.12 -12.26
N GLU A 137 9.07 10.43 -12.02
CA GLU A 137 7.81 11.13 -11.78
C GLU A 137 6.86 10.99 -12.98
N GLU A 138 7.39 11.00 -14.21
CA GLU A 138 6.63 10.78 -15.44
C GLU A 138 5.93 9.41 -15.44
N THR A 139 6.65 8.33 -15.10
CA THR A 139 6.05 6.98 -15.07
C THR A 139 5.06 6.80 -13.91
N VAL A 140 5.30 7.49 -12.78
CA VAL A 140 4.31 7.56 -11.70
C VAL A 140 3.04 8.26 -12.19
N MET A 141 3.16 9.39 -12.88
CA MET A 141 1.99 10.10 -13.42
C MET A 141 1.25 9.29 -14.48
N GLU A 142 1.97 8.58 -15.36
CA GLU A 142 1.36 7.64 -16.32
C GLU A 142 0.52 6.57 -15.60
N HIS A 143 1.06 5.99 -14.53
CA HIS A 143 0.36 5.01 -13.70
C HIS A 143 -0.89 5.60 -13.02
N LEU A 144 -0.78 6.82 -12.48
CA LEU A 144 -1.92 7.52 -11.90
C LEU A 144 -3.02 7.78 -12.94
N ILE A 145 -2.66 8.20 -14.15
CA ILE A 145 -3.60 8.44 -15.26
C ILE A 145 -4.29 7.15 -15.68
N GLU A 146 -3.57 6.03 -15.74
CA GLU A 146 -4.14 4.72 -16.12
C GLU A 146 -5.27 4.26 -15.18
N HIS A 147 -5.16 4.59 -13.89
CA HIS A 147 -6.13 4.17 -12.87
C HIS A 147 -7.08 5.29 -12.40
N ALA A 148 -6.91 6.52 -12.88
CA ALA A 148 -7.77 7.65 -12.58
C ALA A 148 -9.17 7.52 -13.22
N GLU A 149 -10.19 8.03 -12.53
CA GLU A 149 -11.51 8.29 -13.11
C GLU A 149 -11.46 9.52 -14.04
N ASP A 150 -12.44 9.64 -14.93
CA ASP A 150 -12.45 10.61 -16.04
C ASP A 150 -12.08 12.05 -15.62
N ASP A 151 -12.60 12.54 -14.49
CA ASP A 151 -12.34 13.90 -13.99
C ASP A 151 -10.88 14.07 -13.53
N LEU A 152 -10.32 13.10 -12.80
CA LEU A 152 -8.94 13.13 -12.33
C LEU A 152 -7.95 12.89 -13.48
N ALA A 153 -8.27 11.98 -14.39
CA ALA A 153 -7.48 11.75 -15.60
C ALA A 153 -7.40 13.03 -16.45
N SER A 154 -8.53 13.73 -16.62
CA SER A 154 -8.60 15.01 -17.34
C SER A 154 -7.79 16.12 -16.64
N PHE A 155 -7.78 16.14 -15.31
CA PHE A 155 -6.94 17.06 -14.55
C PHE A 155 -5.44 16.83 -14.84
N PHE A 156 -5.01 15.56 -14.90
CA PHE A 156 -3.61 15.22 -15.14
C PHE A 156 -3.11 15.54 -16.55
N GLU A 157 -3.96 15.53 -17.59
CA GLU A 157 -3.55 15.85 -18.97
C GLU A 157 -2.92 17.26 -19.12
N GLY A 158 -3.21 18.18 -18.20
CA GLY A 158 -2.69 19.55 -18.19
C GLY A 158 -1.92 19.94 -16.93
N PHE A 159 -1.61 18.99 -16.05
CA PHE A 159 -0.96 19.27 -14.78
C PHE A 159 0.55 19.49 -14.98
N GLU A 160 1.02 20.69 -14.65
CA GLU A 160 2.46 21.05 -14.62
C GLU A 160 2.87 21.62 -13.25
N GLY A 161 2.14 21.21 -12.20
CA GLY A 161 2.25 21.75 -10.86
C GLY A 161 3.29 21.07 -9.97
N PHE A 162 3.25 21.42 -8.69
CA PHE A 162 4.07 20.83 -7.64
C PHE A 162 3.43 19.54 -7.10
N ILE A 163 4.25 18.51 -6.86
CA ILE A 163 3.84 17.25 -6.26
C ILE A 163 4.50 17.14 -4.88
N GLU A 164 3.67 17.04 -3.83
CA GLU A 164 4.12 16.67 -2.49
C GLU A 164 3.78 15.20 -2.20
N TYR A 165 4.61 14.55 -1.38
CA TYR A 165 4.41 13.17 -0.96
C TYR A 165 4.07 13.13 0.53
N ASP A 166 2.91 12.57 0.88
CA ASP A 166 2.50 12.40 2.27
C ASP A 166 1.96 10.98 2.55
N TYR A 167 2.04 10.57 3.81
CA TYR A 167 1.53 9.27 4.25
C TYR A 167 1.19 9.25 5.75
N ASP A 168 -0.10 9.10 6.04
CA ASP A 168 -0.60 9.05 7.41
C ASP A 168 -0.41 7.66 8.04
N TRP A 169 0.57 7.56 8.94
CA TRP A 169 0.92 6.36 9.71
C TRP A 169 0.01 6.07 10.91
N SER A 170 -1.00 6.89 11.19
CA SER A 170 -1.97 6.60 12.25
C SER A 170 -2.69 5.29 11.96
N LEU A 171 -3.05 4.53 13.00
CA LEU A 171 -3.73 3.25 12.82
C LEU A 171 -5.11 3.48 12.15
N ASN A 172 -5.43 2.68 11.13
CA ASN A 172 -6.73 2.71 10.50
C ASN A 172 -7.83 2.21 11.47
N ARG A 173 -8.44 3.13 12.21
CA ARG A 173 -9.51 2.86 13.17
C ARG A 173 -10.87 3.12 12.54
N GLN A 174 -11.80 2.16 12.64
CA GLN A 174 -13.21 2.44 12.34
C GLN A 174 -13.79 3.37 13.42
N GLY A 175 -13.98 4.65 13.08
CA GLY A 175 -14.64 5.62 13.94
C GLY A 175 -14.10 7.04 13.86
N ARG A 176 -14.33 7.73 12.75
CA ARG A 176 -14.67 9.15 12.70
C ARG A 176 -15.76 9.38 11.67
#